data_AF-A0A2Z7CW03-F1
#
_entry.id   AF-A0A2Z7CW03-F1
#
_cell.length_a   1.000
_cell.length_b   1.000
_cell.length_c   1.000
_cell.angle_alpha   90.00
_cell.angle_beta   90.00
_cell.angle_gamma   90.00
#
_symmetry.space_group_name_H-M   'P 1'
#
loop_
_entity.id
_entity.type
_entity.pdbx_description
1 polymer ?
#
loop_
_entity_poly.entity_id
_entity_poly.type
_entity_poly.pdbx_seq_one_letter_code
_entity_poly.pdbx_strand_id
1 'polypeptide(L)'
;MVKRLTKAHQKMNASRDQFDKAMGQHAEVLARLEELEILRSREKEAVEAQREALEAQMLVAKEAHEAEKAAREMLEAELEEVKSRAARDAERLKLEGKEEFLKSSEFDTLLGKKAGGFFKNGFLGCVAQWRANGYTEEEHPASFLNVQQAIAEMPDEEDAQ
;
A
#
# COMPACT_ATOMS: atom_id res chain seq x y z
N MET A 1 83.84 13.05 68.55
CA MET A 1 82.41 13.21 68.83
C MET A 1 81.71 14.14 67.82
N VAL A 2 82.26 15.34 67.55
CA VAL A 2 81.70 16.37 66.64
C VAL A 2 81.36 15.86 65.22
N LYS A 3 82.28 15.15 64.52
CA LYS A 3 82.05 14.68 63.13
C LYS A 3 80.83 13.74 62.98
N ARG A 4 80.51 12.93 63.99
CA ARG A 4 79.35 12.03 63.98
C ARG A 4 78.03 12.81 64.15
N LEU A 5 78.06 13.83 65.00
CA LEU A 5 76.91 14.72 65.23
C LEU A 5 76.55 15.53 63.98
N THR A 6 77.55 16.13 63.31
CA THR A 6 77.32 16.87 62.04
C THR A 6 76.74 15.96 60.95
N LYS A 7 77.26 14.73 60.81
CA LYS A 7 76.73 13.76 59.84
C LYS A 7 75.30 13.32 60.17
N ALA A 8 74.98 13.15 61.45
CA ALA A 8 73.61 12.84 61.89
C ALA A 8 72.64 14.00 61.58
N HIS A 9 73.08 15.25 61.82
CA HIS A 9 72.29 16.43 61.53
C HIS A 9 72.04 16.64 60.03
N GLN A 10 73.04 16.42 59.18
CA GLN A 10 72.89 16.46 57.71
C GLN A 10 71.89 15.40 57.22
N LYS A 11 71.97 14.17 57.74
CA LYS A 11 71.01 13.11 57.40
C LYS A 11 69.60 13.43 57.84
N MET A 12 69.44 14.00 59.04
CA MET A 12 68.15 14.44 59.56
C MET A 12 67.54 15.52 58.66
N ASN A 13 68.32 16.53 58.26
CA ASN A 13 67.83 17.59 57.37
C ASN A 13 67.46 17.05 55.99
N ALA A 14 68.28 16.17 55.40
CA ALA A 14 67.95 15.53 54.13
C ALA A 14 66.68 14.68 54.22
N SER A 15 66.47 13.97 55.34
CA SER A 15 65.23 13.22 55.58
C SER A 15 64.02 14.15 55.75
N ARG A 16 64.21 15.31 56.38
CA ARG A 16 63.14 16.32 56.54
C ARG A 16 62.75 16.90 55.18
N ASP A 17 63.72 17.31 54.37
CA ASP A 17 63.44 17.88 53.05
C ASP A 17 62.76 16.87 52.11
N GLN A 18 63.13 15.59 52.21
CA GLN A 18 62.44 14.50 51.50
C GLN A 18 61.00 14.31 51.99
N PHE A 19 60.77 14.37 53.30
CA PHE A 19 59.44 14.30 53.88
C PHE A 19 58.57 15.48 53.43
N ASP A 20 59.08 16.71 53.51
CA ASP A 20 58.36 17.92 53.09
C ASP A 20 57.99 17.85 51.61
N LYS A 21 58.90 17.36 50.75
CA LYS A 21 58.61 17.12 49.33
C LYS A 21 57.52 16.07 49.13
N ALA A 22 57.59 14.95 49.85
CA ALA A 22 56.59 13.89 49.77
C ALA A 22 55.21 14.37 50.25
N MET A 23 55.16 15.19 51.30
CA MET A 23 53.93 15.80 51.80
C MET A 23 53.34 16.80 50.79
N GLY A 24 54.16 17.59 50.11
CA GLY A 24 53.71 18.46 49.03
C GLY A 24 53.09 17.68 47.86
N GLN A 25 53.73 16.58 47.42
CA GLN A 25 53.18 15.69 46.39
C GLN A 25 51.87 15.02 46.83
N HIS A 26 51.78 14.59 48.09
CA HIS A 26 50.57 14.01 48.64
C HIS A 26 49.40 15.01 48.64
N ALA A 27 49.65 16.27 49.05
CA ALA A 27 48.64 17.31 49.01
C ALA A 27 48.13 17.58 47.58
N GLU A 28 49.02 17.58 46.58
CA GLU A 28 48.63 17.72 45.18
C GLU A 28 47.76 16.54 44.70
N VAL A 29 48.13 15.31 45.06
CA VAL A 29 47.34 14.12 44.71
C VAL A 29 45.96 14.16 45.36
N LEU A 30 45.86 14.59 46.63
CA LEU A 30 44.58 14.74 47.30
C LEU A 30 43.68 15.79 46.61
N ALA A 31 44.24 16.95 46.24
CA ALA A 31 43.48 17.98 45.53
C ALA A 31 42.93 17.45 44.20
N ARG A 32 43.75 16.73 43.42
CA ARG A 32 43.30 16.11 42.17
C ARG A 32 42.23 15.03 42.38
N LEU A 33 42.30 14.30 43.50
CA LEU A 33 41.30 13.26 43.81
C LEU A 33 39.95 13.88 44.14
N GLU A 34 39.93 14.98 44.90
CA GLU A 34 38.71 15.74 45.20
C GLU A 34 38.09 16.32 43.91
N GLU A 35 38.90 16.88 43.01
CA GLU A 35 38.43 17.33 41.69
C GLU A 35 37.80 16.20 40.88
N LEU A 36 38.44 15.02 40.84
CA LEU A 36 37.90 13.85 40.13
C LEU A 36 36.61 13.33 40.76
N GLU A 37 36.46 13.42 42.07
CA GLU A 37 35.23 13.02 42.76
C GLU A 37 34.06 13.94 42.40
N ILE A 38 34.30 15.26 42.33
CA ILE A 38 33.31 16.26 41.87
C ILE A 38 32.95 16.03 40.39
N LEU A 39 33.93 15.73 39.54
CA LEU A 39 33.65 15.44 38.13
C LEU A 39 32.83 14.16 37.97
N ARG A 40 33.15 13.12 38.74
CA ARG A 40 32.42 11.85 38.72
C ARG A 40 30.97 12.01 39.18
N SER A 41 30.71 12.80 40.23
CA SER A 41 29.34 13.04 40.69
C SER A 41 28.53 13.77 39.62
N ARG A 42 29.10 14.80 39.00
CA ARG A 42 28.47 15.53 37.88
C ARG A 42 28.21 14.64 36.68
N GLU A 43 29.17 13.80 36.30
CA GLU A 43 29.01 12.86 35.19
C GLU A 43 27.89 11.85 35.48
N LYS A 44 27.84 11.32 36.71
CA LYS A 44 26.78 10.40 37.12
C LYS A 44 25.40 11.05 37.04
N GLU A 45 25.25 12.27 37.55
CA GLU A 45 24.00 13.05 37.46
C GLU A 45 23.61 13.31 36.00
N ALA A 46 24.57 13.65 35.14
CA ALA A 46 24.32 13.87 33.72
C ALA A 46 23.85 12.60 32.99
N VAL A 47 24.47 11.45 33.29
CA VAL A 47 24.07 10.15 32.71
C VAL A 47 22.68 9.74 33.20
N GLU A 48 22.37 9.95 34.49
CA GLU A 48 21.05 9.68 35.05
C GLU A 48 19.97 10.55 34.39
N ALA A 49 20.22 11.85 34.25
CA ALA A 49 19.31 12.76 33.55
C ALA A 49 19.11 12.37 32.07
N GLN A 50 20.16 11.93 31.37
CA GLN A 50 20.04 11.44 29.99
C GLN A 50 19.22 10.15 29.91
N ARG A 51 19.41 9.23 30.86
CA ARG A 51 18.65 7.99 30.95
C ARG A 51 17.17 8.28 31.17
N GLU A 52 16.83 9.14 32.12
CA GLU A 52 15.45 9.55 32.39
C GLU A 52 14.81 10.23 31.17
N ALA A 53 15.54 11.12 30.50
CA ALA A 53 15.06 11.76 29.27
C ALA A 53 14.79 10.74 28.15
N LEU A 54 15.66 9.75 27.97
CA LEU A 54 15.48 8.70 26.96
C LEU A 54 14.30 7.80 27.32
N GLU A 55 14.13 7.43 28.59
CA GLU A 55 12.97 6.65 29.04
C GLU A 55 11.66 7.40 28.81
N ALA A 56 11.61 8.70 29.10
CA ALA A 56 10.45 9.55 28.81
C ALA A 56 10.15 9.59 27.30
N GLN A 57 11.17 9.75 26.45
CA GLN A 57 11.00 9.71 24.99
C GLN A 57 10.49 8.34 24.51
N MET A 58 10.99 7.24 25.07
CA MET A 58 10.52 5.90 24.72
C MET A 58 9.05 5.68 25.08
N LEU A 59 8.57 6.21 26.21
CA LEU A 59 7.17 6.13 26.59
C LEU A 59 6.29 6.90 25.60
N VAL A 60 6.64 8.14 25.29
CA VAL A 60 5.93 8.97 24.29
C VAL A 60 5.91 8.29 22.92
N ALA A 61 7.04 7.72 22.48
CA ALA A 61 7.13 7.02 21.20
C ALA A 61 6.24 5.77 21.16
N LYS A 62 6.16 5.01 22.25
CA LYS A 62 5.27 3.84 22.34
C LYS A 62 3.80 4.24 22.25
N GLU A 63 3.40 5.27 22.98
CA GLU A 63 2.03 5.79 22.93
C GLU A 63 1.66 6.28 21.52
N ALA A 64 2.56 7.03 20.87
CA ALA A 64 2.37 7.49 19.50
C ALA A 64 2.24 6.32 18.52
N HIS A 65 3.08 5.29 18.65
CA HIS A 65 3.02 4.09 17.82
C HIS A 65 1.70 3.32 17.98
N GLU A 66 1.21 3.14 19.21
CA GLU A 66 -0.08 2.48 19.43
C GLU A 66 -1.25 3.29 18.87
N ALA A 67 -1.21 4.63 19.00
CA ALA A 67 -2.21 5.50 18.39
C ALA A 67 -2.18 5.44 16.85
N GLU A 68 -0.98 5.43 16.25
CA GLU A 68 -0.80 5.25 14.80
C GLU A 68 -1.34 3.90 14.33
N LYS A 69 -1.04 2.82 15.07
CA LYS A 69 -1.54 1.48 14.76
C LYS A 69 -3.07 1.43 14.79
N ALA A 70 -3.70 1.99 15.82
CA ALA A 70 -5.15 2.06 15.91
C ALA A 70 -5.78 2.87 14.75
N ALA A 71 -5.18 4.02 14.40
CA ALA A 71 -5.63 4.82 13.27
C ALA A 71 -5.51 4.06 11.93
N ARG A 72 -4.42 3.30 11.75
CA ARG A 72 -4.21 2.45 10.57
C ARG A 72 -5.25 1.34 10.46
N GLU A 73 -5.57 0.66 11.56
CA GLU A 73 -6.58 -0.40 11.59
C GLU A 73 -7.98 0.15 11.22
N MET A 74 -8.33 1.35 11.67
CA MET A 74 -9.58 2.01 11.27
C MET A 74 -9.60 2.34 9.76
N LEU A 75 -8.52 2.92 9.24
CA LEU A 75 -8.42 3.22 7.81
C LEU A 75 -8.47 1.97 6.94
N GLU A 76 -7.88 0.87 7.39
CA GLU A 76 -7.95 -0.41 6.68
C GLU A 76 -9.38 -0.96 6.63
N ALA A 77 -10.12 -0.86 7.74
CA ALA A 77 -11.53 -1.24 7.77
C ALA A 77 -12.40 -0.38 6.84
N GLU A 78 -12.21 0.95 6.84
CA GLU A 78 -12.91 1.86 5.92
C GLU A 78 -12.56 1.54 4.45
N LEU A 79 -11.29 1.25 4.16
CA LEU A 79 -10.87 0.89 2.82
C LEU A 79 -11.54 -0.40 2.32
N GLU A 80 -11.65 -1.42 3.18
CA GLU A 80 -12.36 -2.65 2.83
C GLU A 80 -13.87 -2.42 2.63
N GLU A 81 -14.50 -1.56 3.44
CA GLU A 81 -15.88 -1.16 3.22
C GLU A 81 -16.06 -0.48 1.86
N VAL A 82 -15.22 0.50 1.54
CA VAL A 82 -15.25 1.22 0.27
C VAL A 82 -15.03 0.29 -0.91
N LYS A 83 -14.06 -0.65 -0.84
CA LYS A 83 -13.84 -1.67 -1.86
C LYS A 83 -15.08 -2.55 -2.05
N SER A 84 -15.69 -3.02 -0.96
CA SER A 84 -16.90 -3.85 -1.02
C SER A 84 -18.07 -3.11 -1.68
N ARG A 85 -18.22 -1.82 -1.39
CA ARG A 85 -19.25 -0.96 -1.98
C ARG A 85 -18.97 -0.73 -3.46
N ALA A 86 -17.74 -0.40 -3.83
CA ALA A 86 -17.35 -0.22 -5.21
C ALA A 86 -17.59 -1.48 -6.06
N ALA A 87 -17.29 -2.67 -5.52
CA ALA A 87 -17.57 -3.94 -6.19
C ALA A 87 -19.07 -4.16 -6.40
N ARG A 88 -19.90 -3.91 -5.37
CA ARG A 88 -21.37 -3.99 -5.50
C ARG A 88 -21.92 -2.99 -6.49
N ASP A 89 -21.43 -1.75 -6.46
CA ASP A 89 -21.86 -0.68 -7.36
C ASP A 89 -21.48 -1.01 -8.82
N ALA A 90 -20.30 -1.57 -9.05
CA ALA A 90 -19.87 -2.00 -10.38
C ALA A 90 -20.73 -3.14 -10.94
N GLU A 91 -21.04 -4.16 -10.13
CA GLU A 91 -21.94 -5.24 -10.56
C GLU A 91 -23.37 -4.73 -10.81
N ARG A 92 -23.87 -3.82 -9.96
CA ARG A 92 -25.17 -3.19 -10.17
C ARG A 92 -25.20 -2.42 -11.50
N LEU A 93 -24.23 -1.55 -11.75
CA LEU A 93 -24.15 -0.76 -12.99
C LEU A 93 -24.04 -1.65 -14.24
N LYS A 94 -23.33 -2.78 -14.13
CA LYS A 94 -23.24 -3.75 -15.22
C LYS A 94 -24.58 -4.42 -15.52
N LEU A 95 -25.39 -4.73 -14.50
CA LEU A 95 -26.73 -5.28 -14.67
C LEU A 95 -27.69 -4.21 -15.21
N GLU A 96 -27.68 -3.02 -14.63
CA GLU A 96 -28.47 -1.87 -15.07
C GLU A 96 -28.17 -1.54 -16.53
N GLY A 97 -26.91 -1.41 -16.92
CA GLY A 97 -26.53 -1.10 -18.31
C GLY A 97 -26.96 -2.19 -19.31
N LYS A 98 -26.93 -3.47 -18.92
CA LYS A 98 -27.46 -4.55 -19.76
C LYS A 98 -28.98 -4.47 -19.90
N GLU A 99 -29.68 -4.21 -18.81
CA GLU A 99 -31.14 -4.08 -18.81
C GLU A 99 -31.59 -2.87 -19.63
N GLU A 100 -30.91 -1.73 -19.49
CA GLU A 100 -31.14 -0.52 -20.28
C GLU A 100 -30.87 -0.78 -21.77
N PHE A 101 -29.78 -1.46 -22.11
CA PHE A 101 -29.50 -1.85 -23.50
C PHE A 101 -30.60 -2.75 -24.08
N LEU A 102 -31.03 -3.77 -23.34
CA LEU A 102 -32.11 -4.67 -23.79
C LEU A 102 -33.46 -3.96 -23.99
N LYS A 103 -33.71 -2.85 -23.29
CA LYS A 103 -34.90 -2.01 -23.45
C LYS A 103 -34.73 -0.90 -24.50
N SER A 104 -33.54 -0.77 -25.09
CA SER A 104 -33.24 0.29 -26.05
C SER A 104 -33.72 -0.06 -27.47
N SER A 105 -34.08 0.96 -28.24
CA SER A 105 -34.42 0.79 -29.66
C SER A 105 -33.21 0.35 -30.51
N GLU A 106 -31.99 0.59 -30.03
CA GLU A 106 -30.77 0.10 -30.66
C GLU A 106 -30.74 -1.44 -30.64
N PHE A 107 -31.05 -2.05 -29.48
CA PHE A 107 -31.17 -3.50 -29.38
C PHE A 107 -32.28 -4.03 -30.30
N ASP A 108 -33.45 -3.41 -30.32
CA ASP A 108 -34.54 -3.82 -31.22
C ASP A 108 -34.13 -3.76 -32.70
N THR A 109 -33.39 -2.72 -33.09
CA THR A 109 -32.87 -2.54 -34.45
C THR A 109 -31.85 -3.63 -34.79
N LEU A 110 -30.92 -3.93 -33.89
CA LEU A 110 -29.92 -4.99 -34.07
C LEU A 110 -30.57 -6.38 -34.13
N LEU A 111 -31.54 -6.64 -33.24
CA LEU A 111 -32.29 -7.89 -33.21
C LEU A 111 -33.10 -8.07 -34.50
N GLY A 112 -33.79 -7.02 -34.97
CA GLY A 112 -34.55 -7.02 -36.20
C GLY A 112 -33.68 -7.31 -37.42
N LYS A 113 -32.52 -6.67 -37.54
CA LYS A 113 -31.55 -6.95 -38.62
C LYS A 113 -31.11 -8.41 -38.59
N LYS A 114 -30.71 -8.92 -37.42
CA LYS A 114 -30.23 -10.31 -37.27
C LYS A 114 -31.32 -11.34 -37.57
N ALA A 115 -32.52 -11.15 -37.02
CA ALA A 115 -33.66 -12.04 -37.28
C ALA A 115 -34.09 -12.00 -38.75
N GLY A 116 -34.05 -10.83 -39.38
CA GLY A 116 -34.30 -10.65 -40.82
C GLY A 116 -33.32 -11.45 -41.68
N GLY A 117 -32.01 -11.36 -41.39
CA GLY A 117 -30.98 -12.13 -42.08
C GLY A 117 -31.19 -13.64 -41.96
N PHE A 118 -31.47 -14.15 -40.75
CA PHE A 118 -31.79 -15.57 -40.54
C PHE A 118 -33.02 -16.02 -41.35
N PHE A 119 -34.09 -15.23 -41.31
CA PHE A 119 -35.32 -15.56 -42.03
C PHE A 119 -35.11 -15.53 -43.54
N LYS A 120 -34.38 -14.53 -44.07
CA LYS A 120 -33.99 -14.43 -45.48
C LYS A 120 -33.20 -15.66 -45.93
N ASN A 121 -32.14 -16.01 -45.19
CA ASN A 121 -31.29 -17.16 -45.50
C ASN A 121 -32.06 -18.47 -45.45
N GLY A 122 -32.89 -18.68 -44.41
CA GLY A 122 -33.72 -19.88 -44.27
C GLY A 122 -34.76 -20.02 -45.37
N PHE A 123 -35.45 -18.93 -45.73
CA PHE A 123 -36.43 -18.92 -46.80
C PHE A 123 -35.80 -19.24 -48.15
N LEU A 124 -34.71 -18.55 -48.51
CA LEU A 124 -33.99 -18.78 -49.76
C LEU A 124 -33.43 -20.21 -49.84
N GLY A 125 -32.96 -20.76 -48.72
CA GLY A 125 -32.54 -22.16 -48.63
C GLY A 125 -33.68 -23.15 -48.92
N CYS A 126 -34.88 -22.91 -48.37
CA CYS A 126 -36.06 -23.73 -48.65
C CYS A 126 -36.47 -23.69 -50.13
N VAL A 127 -36.50 -22.48 -50.72
CA VAL A 127 -36.79 -22.30 -52.15
C VAL A 127 -35.78 -23.04 -53.02
N ALA A 128 -34.49 -22.94 -52.69
CA ALA A 128 -33.44 -23.68 -53.40
C ALA A 128 -33.65 -25.19 -53.33
N GLN A 129 -34.08 -25.71 -52.18
CA GLN A 129 -34.39 -27.13 -52.00
C GLN A 129 -35.59 -27.59 -52.85
N TRP A 130 -36.65 -26.79 -52.93
CA TRP A 130 -37.78 -27.09 -53.81
C TRP A 130 -37.35 -27.17 -55.28
N ARG A 131 -36.56 -26.19 -55.73
CA ARG A 131 -36.01 -26.19 -57.10
C ARG A 131 -35.16 -27.44 -57.37
N ALA A 132 -34.35 -27.87 -56.40
CA ALA A 132 -33.56 -29.10 -56.51
C ALA A 132 -34.42 -30.37 -56.63
N ASN A 133 -35.65 -30.35 -56.10
CA ASN A 133 -36.62 -31.45 -56.20
C ASN A 133 -37.52 -31.36 -57.45
N GLY A 134 -37.19 -30.51 -58.43
CA GLY A 134 -37.93 -30.38 -59.68
C GLY A 134 -39.13 -29.42 -59.64
N TYR A 135 -39.21 -28.57 -58.62
CA TYR A 135 -40.23 -27.53 -58.54
C TYR A 135 -39.97 -26.40 -59.55
N THR A 136 -40.99 -26.04 -60.33
CA THR A 136 -40.95 -24.99 -61.37
C THR A 136 -41.76 -23.76 -60.94
N GLU A 137 -41.14 -22.58 -61.01
CA GLU A 137 -41.69 -21.31 -60.54
C GLU A 137 -42.82 -20.73 -61.42
N GLU A 138 -43.10 -21.36 -62.56
CA GLU A 138 -44.03 -20.90 -63.60
C GLU A 138 -45.51 -20.85 -63.15
N GLU A 139 -45.86 -21.53 -62.04
CA GLU A 139 -47.21 -21.53 -61.45
C GLU A 139 -47.31 -20.76 -60.12
N HIS A 140 -46.29 -19.99 -59.73
CA HIS A 140 -46.39 -19.24 -58.47
C HIS A 140 -47.56 -18.27 -58.47
N PRO A 141 -48.38 -18.28 -57.40
CA PRO A 141 -49.30 -17.19 -57.15
C PRO A 141 -48.52 -15.87 -57.11
N ALA A 142 -49.08 -14.80 -57.66
CA ALA A 142 -48.44 -13.47 -57.63
C ALA A 142 -48.05 -13.02 -56.21
N SER A 143 -48.79 -13.48 -55.19
CA SER A 143 -48.47 -13.26 -53.78
C SER A 143 -47.14 -13.88 -53.34
N PHE A 144 -46.73 -15.02 -53.90
CA PHE A 144 -45.46 -15.66 -53.57
C PHE A 144 -44.26 -14.88 -54.11
N LEU A 145 -44.34 -14.40 -55.36
CA LEU A 145 -43.30 -13.57 -55.96
C LEU A 145 -43.10 -12.26 -55.19
N ASN A 146 -44.20 -11.63 -54.75
CA ASN A 146 -44.15 -10.44 -53.91
C ASN A 146 -43.43 -10.71 -52.56
N VAL A 147 -43.69 -11.87 -51.95
CA VAL A 147 -43.01 -12.28 -50.70
C VAL A 147 -41.53 -12.54 -50.94
N GLN A 148 -41.17 -13.25 -52.01
CA GLN A 148 -39.78 -13.54 -52.34
C GLN A 148 -38.97 -12.26 -52.59
N GLN A 149 -39.55 -11.28 -53.27
CA GLN A 149 -38.91 -9.98 -53.48
C GLN A 149 -38.76 -9.18 -52.18
N ALA A 150 -39.83 -9.10 -51.36
CA ALA A 150 -39.75 -8.43 -50.06
C ALA A 150 -38.69 -9.05 -49.14
N ILE A 151 -38.53 -10.38 -49.20
CA ILE A 151 -37.51 -11.11 -48.44
C ILE A 151 -36.10 -10.84 -48.98
N ALA A 152 -35.93 -10.73 -50.31
CA ALA A 152 -34.65 -10.41 -50.92
C ALA A 152 -34.13 -9.00 -50.55
N GLU A 153 -35.03 -8.05 -50.32
CA GLU A 153 -34.74 -6.67 -49.91
C GLU A 153 -34.40 -6.51 -48.41
N MET A 154 -34.57 -7.55 -47.60
CA MET A 154 -34.18 -7.52 -46.18
C MET A 154 -32.65 -7.51 -46.01
N PRO A 155 -32.14 -6.89 -44.92
CA PRO A 155 -30.72 -6.84 -44.61
C PRO A 155 -30.13 -8.23 -44.36
N ASP A 156 -28.87 -8.42 -44.76
CA ASP A 156 -28.12 -9.66 -44.53
C ASP A 156 -27.49 -9.70 -43.13
N GLU A 157 -27.11 -10.91 -42.69
CA GLU A 157 -26.63 -11.15 -41.33
C GLU A 157 -25.25 -10.50 -41.04
N GLU A 158 -24.43 -10.24 -42.07
CA GLU A 158 -23.03 -9.81 -41.93
C GLU A 158 -22.83 -8.30 -41.75
N ASP A 159 -23.86 -7.46 -41.85
CA ASP A 159 -23.74 -5.99 -41.70
C ASP A 159 -23.61 -5.52 -40.23
N ALA A 160 -23.32 -6.42 -39.30
CA ALA A 160 -23.21 -6.13 -37.86
C ALA A 160 -21.87 -6.65 -37.32
N GLN A 161 -20.78 -5.95 -37.62
CA GLN A 161 -19.45 -6.18 -37.04
C GLN A 161 -18.95 -4.98 -36.26
#